data_AF-A0A6F9BJ87-F1
#
_entry.id   AF-A0A6F9BJ87-F1
#
_cell.length_a   1.000
_cell.length_b   1.000
_cell.length_c   1.000
_cell.angle_alpha   90.00
_cell.angle_beta   90.00
_cell.angle_gamma   90.00
#
_symmetry.space_group_name_H-M   'P 1'
#
loop_
_entity.id
_entity.type
_entity.pdbx_description
1 polymer ?
#
loop_
_entity_poly.entity_id
_entity_poly.type
_entity_poly.pdbx_seq_one_letter_code
_entity_poly.pdbx_strand_id
1 'polypeptide(L)'
;MLHQSVKASDLELHPPSYPCTHSGMLSSLDHARLIHLLYVIITHVRGCLNGSLRNTLSIRLGYQVYKQVCSACHSMEYLAFRNLVGVSHTEAEVKVHAEEVRATDLCTSATMSQVAKDVCTFLRWTTEPEHDQRKRMGLKLLMWSAILVPLVYYMKRHRCSVLKSRKIDSIQTTKIRQHNFIHCFQSL
;
A
#
# COMPACT_ATOMS: atom_id res chain seq x y z
N MET A 1 5.51 -26.21 -44.63
CA MET A 1 4.48 -25.36 -43.99
C MET A 1 4.75 -25.01 -42.51
N LEU A 2 5.92 -25.30 -41.92
CA LEU A 2 6.21 -24.99 -40.50
C LEU A 2 6.85 -23.60 -40.25
N HIS A 3 7.28 -22.89 -41.29
CA HIS A 3 8.05 -21.64 -41.12
C HIS A 3 7.19 -20.39 -40.85
N GLN A 4 5.86 -20.48 -41.01
CA GLN A 4 4.91 -19.42 -40.66
C GLN A 4 4.54 -19.45 -39.16
N SER A 5 4.55 -20.65 -38.54
CA SER A 5 4.25 -20.80 -37.11
C SER A 5 5.31 -20.14 -36.23
N VAL A 6 6.58 -20.20 -36.64
CA VAL A 6 7.69 -19.58 -35.91
C VAL A 6 7.56 -18.05 -35.91
N LYS A 7 7.14 -17.43 -37.02
CA LYS A 7 6.96 -15.96 -37.09
C LYS A 7 5.82 -15.40 -36.22
N ALA A 8 4.82 -16.22 -35.88
CA ALA A 8 3.77 -15.84 -34.93
C ALA A 8 4.18 -16.08 -33.47
N SER A 9 5.29 -16.78 -33.22
CA SER A 9 5.81 -17.08 -31.88
C SER A 9 6.54 -15.88 -31.26
N ASP A 10 7.12 -15.03 -32.10
CA ASP A 10 7.93 -13.87 -31.66
C ASP A 10 7.08 -12.60 -31.42
N LEU A 11 5.78 -12.65 -31.71
CA LEU A 11 4.84 -11.55 -31.45
C LEU A 11 4.15 -11.80 -30.11
N GLU A 12 4.82 -11.40 -29.03
CA GLU A 12 4.26 -11.50 -27.68
C GLU A 12 3.01 -10.61 -27.56
N LEU A 13 1.84 -11.23 -27.42
CA LEU A 13 0.61 -10.51 -27.14
C LEU A 13 0.67 -10.02 -25.68
N HIS A 14 0.76 -8.71 -25.48
CA HIS A 14 0.67 -8.15 -24.13
C HIS A 14 -0.67 -8.55 -23.48
N PRO A 15 -0.65 -9.04 -22.23
CA PRO A 15 -1.88 -9.39 -21.54
C PRO A 15 -2.74 -8.14 -21.35
N PRO A 16 -4.05 -8.20 -21.64
CA PRO A 16 -4.94 -7.08 -21.38
C PRO A 16 -5.03 -6.80 -19.88
N SER A 17 -5.13 -5.53 -19.49
CA SER A 17 -5.20 -5.11 -18.10
C SER A 17 -6.60 -5.35 -17.52
N TYR A 18 -6.80 -6.52 -16.94
CA TYR A 18 -8.05 -6.81 -16.21
C TYR A 18 -8.11 -6.00 -14.90
N PRO A 19 -9.25 -5.38 -14.57
CA PRO A 19 -9.42 -4.65 -13.32
C PRO A 19 -9.49 -5.64 -12.14
N CYS A 20 -8.36 -5.88 -11.47
CA CYS A 20 -8.34 -6.66 -10.24
C CYS A 20 -8.84 -5.81 -9.07
N THR A 21 -9.58 -6.43 -8.15
CA THR A 21 -10.10 -5.79 -6.93
C THR A 21 -8.99 -5.23 -6.02
N HIS A 22 -7.73 -5.65 -6.23
CA HIS A 22 -6.58 -5.23 -5.43
C HIS A 22 -5.57 -4.33 -6.18
N SER A 23 -5.86 -3.90 -7.42
CA SER A 23 -4.91 -3.18 -8.27
C SER A 23 -4.56 -1.76 -7.79
N GLY A 24 -5.50 -1.06 -7.17
CA GLY A 24 -5.28 0.32 -6.74
C GLY A 24 -4.54 0.42 -5.41
N MET A 25 -3.89 1.57 -5.19
CA MET A 25 -3.11 1.87 -3.98
C MET A 25 -3.94 1.72 -2.68
N LEU A 26 -5.26 1.92 -2.77
CA LEU A 26 -6.20 1.89 -1.64
C LEU A 26 -7.37 0.91 -1.85
N SER A 27 -7.30 0.00 -2.81
CA SER A 27 -8.45 -0.87 -3.16
C SER A 27 -8.83 -1.91 -2.11
N SER A 28 -8.04 -2.08 -1.05
CA SER A 28 -8.45 -2.87 0.13
C SER A 28 -9.43 -2.10 1.04
N LEU A 29 -9.65 -0.81 0.77
CA LEU A 29 -10.64 0.03 1.44
C LEU A 29 -11.84 0.18 0.52
N ASP A 30 -12.79 -0.76 0.58
CA ASP A 30 -14.11 -0.55 -0.01
C ASP A 30 -14.78 0.72 0.58
N HIS A 31 -15.71 1.35 -0.16
CA HIS A 31 -16.37 2.61 0.24
C HIS A 31 -16.95 2.61 1.67
N ALA A 32 -17.43 1.46 2.16
CA ALA A 32 -17.92 1.28 3.53
C ALA A 32 -16.84 1.56 4.60
N ARG A 33 -15.56 1.43 4.25
CA ARG A 33 -14.41 1.56 5.15
C ARG A 33 -13.86 2.97 5.20
N LEU A 34 -14.01 3.77 4.13
CA LEU A 34 -13.63 5.17 4.14
C LEU A 34 -14.51 5.96 5.14
N ILE A 35 -15.81 5.66 5.14
CA ILE A 35 -16.79 6.20 6.10
C ILE A 35 -16.44 5.78 7.54
N HIS A 36 -16.07 4.51 7.75
CA HIS A 36 -15.66 4.03 9.07
C HIS A 36 -14.31 4.58 9.54
N LEU A 37 -13.34 4.78 8.63
CA LEU A 37 -12.04 5.38 8.96
C LEU A 37 -12.21 6.85 9.34
N LEU A 38 -13.04 7.60 8.58
CA LEU A 38 -13.42 8.97 8.91
C LEU A 38 -14.16 9.05 10.26
N TYR A 39 -15.09 8.13 10.52
CA TYR A 39 -15.81 8.05 11.79
C TYR A 39 -14.91 7.72 12.99
N VAL A 40 -13.93 6.81 12.83
CA VAL A 40 -12.94 6.48 13.87
C VAL A 40 -11.94 7.63 14.11
N ILE A 41 -11.58 8.37 13.06
CA ILE A 41 -10.77 9.60 13.18
C ILE A 41 -11.53 10.69 13.96
N ILE A 42 -12.85 10.79 13.77
CA ILE A 42 -13.72 11.78 14.44
C ILE A 42 -14.03 11.37 15.90
N THR A 43 -14.17 10.08 16.20
CA THR A 43 -14.65 9.63 17.52
C THR A 43 -13.54 9.21 18.49
N HIS A 44 -12.30 8.96 18.05
CA HIS A 44 -11.17 8.53 18.90
C HIS A 44 -11.47 7.32 19.82
N VAL A 45 -12.55 6.59 19.57
CA VAL A 45 -12.91 5.37 20.29
C VAL A 45 -12.21 4.23 19.58
N ARG A 46 -11.31 3.56 20.30
CA ARG A 46 -10.70 2.28 19.89
C ARG A 46 -11.78 1.22 19.77
N GLY A 47 -12.50 1.23 18.66
CA GLY A 47 -13.34 0.12 18.22
C GLY A 47 -12.45 -1.02 17.73
N CYS A 48 -12.03 -1.86 18.68
CA CYS A 48 -11.48 -3.18 18.40
C CYS A 48 -12.50 -4.02 17.63
N LEU A 49 -12.43 -4.01 16.29
CA LEU A 49 -12.76 -5.21 15.52
C LEU A 49 -11.49 -5.64 14.79
N ASN A 50 -10.77 -6.56 15.44
CA ASN A 50 -9.79 -7.43 14.82
C ASN A 50 -10.51 -8.34 13.82
N GLY A 51 -10.78 -7.80 12.64
CA GLY A 51 -11.19 -8.56 11.48
C GLY A 51 -10.31 -8.11 10.33
N SER A 52 -9.26 -8.88 10.05
CA SER A 52 -8.52 -8.83 8.80
C SER A 52 -9.46 -9.23 7.67
N LEU A 53 -10.40 -8.34 7.32
CA LEU A 53 -11.43 -8.56 6.32
C LEU A 53 -10.82 -8.30 4.94
N ARG A 54 -10.01 -9.29 4.56
CA ARG A 54 -9.57 -9.60 3.21
C ARG A 54 -10.81 -10.02 2.38
N ASN A 55 -10.69 -10.15 1.06
CA ASN A 55 -11.60 -11.00 0.28
C ASN A 55 -11.36 -12.48 0.65
N THR A 56 -11.57 -12.82 1.92
CA THR A 56 -11.31 -14.13 2.54
C THR A 56 -12.03 -15.24 1.77
N LEU A 57 -13.21 -14.92 1.24
CA LEU A 57 -14.00 -15.79 0.38
C LEU A 57 -13.28 -16.13 -0.93
N SER A 58 -12.78 -15.14 -1.67
CA SER A 58 -12.08 -15.37 -2.96
C SER A 58 -10.81 -16.19 -2.77
N ILE A 59 -10.08 -15.95 -1.67
CA ILE A 59 -8.88 -16.73 -1.33
C ILE A 59 -9.23 -18.16 -0.88
N ARG A 60 -10.32 -18.33 -0.11
CA ARG A 60 -10.83 -19.64 0.29
C ARG A 60 -11.25 -20.47 -0.92
N LEU A 61 -11.99 -19.87 -1.85
CA LEU A 61 -12.41 -20.49 -3.11
C LEU A 61 -11.19 -20.81 -4.01
N GLY A 62 -10.27 -19.86 -4.17
CA GLY A 62 -9.05 -20.05 -4.95
C GLY A 62 -8.16 -21.17 -4.41
N TYR A 63 -8.06 -21.30 -3.09
CA TYR A 63 -7.34 -22.40 -2.44
C TYR A 63 -7.98 -23.77 -2.74
N GLN A 64 -9.32 -23.86 -2.69
CA GLN A 64 -10.04 -25.10 -3.03
C GLN A 64 -9.81 -25.51 -4.49
N VAL A 65 -9.85 -24.55 -5.42
CA VAL A 65 -9.53 -24.81 -6.83
C VAL A 65 -8.08 -25.25 -7.01
N TYR A 66 -7.14 -24.59 -6.32
CA TYR A 66 -5.73 -24.97 -6.36
C TYR A 66 -5.53 -26.41 -5.88
N LYS A 67 -6.19 -26.83 -4.79
CA LYS A 67 -6.13 -28.21 -4.23
C LYS A 67 -6.80 -29.25 -5.14
N GLN A 68 -7.75 -28.87 -5.98
CA GLN A 68 -8.46 -29.80 -6.88
C GLN A 68 -7.81 -29.92 -8.26
N VAL A 69 -7.27 -28.81 -8.80
CA VAL A 69 -6.81 -28.72 -10.19
C VAL A 69 -5.29 -28.59 -10.28
N CYS A 70 -4.71 -27.66 -9.53
CA CYS A 70 -3.32 -27.26 -9.73
C CYS A 70 -2.33 -28.11 -8.94
N SER A 71 -2.70 -28.64 -7.77
CA SER A 71 -1.82 -29.41 -6.89
C SER A 71 -1.40 -30.77 -7.47
N ALA A 72 -2.08 -31.24 -8.51
CA ALA A 72 -1.68 -32.44 -9.25
C ALA A 72 -0.36 -32.24 -10.03
N CYS A 73 -0.07 -31.01 -10.46
CA CYS A 73 1.08 -30.70 -11.32
C CYS A 73 2.00 -29.59 -10.78
N HIS A 74 1.50 -28.70 -9.92
CA HIS A 74 2.24 -27.58 -9.36
C HIS A 74 2.39 -27.75 -7.85
N SER A 75 3.62 -27.83 -7.37
CA SER A 75 3.91 -27.75 -5.94
C SER A 75 3.90 -26.30 -5.45
N MET A 76 3.64 -26.12 -4.16
CA MET A 76 3.78 -24.84 -3.48
C MET A 76 4.52 -25.05 -2.18
N GLU A 77 5.85 -25.11 -2.29
CA GLU A 77 6.74 -25.46 -1.19
C GLU A 77 6.81 -24.38 -0.10
N TYR A 78 6.62 -23.11 -0.47
CA TYR A 78 6.72 -21.98 0.47
C TYR A 78 5.43 -21.67 1.22
N LEU A 79 4.33 -22.39 0.97
CA LEU A 79 3.07 -22.19 1.66
C LEU A 79 2.81 -23.33 2.65
N ALA A 80 2.84 -23.01 3.94
CA ALA A 80 2.46 -23.94 5.00
C ALA A 80 0.98 -23.74 5.39
N PHE A 81 0.30 -24.81 5.80
CA PHE A 81 -1.09 -24.77 6.30
C PHE A 81 -1.31 -23.72 7.39
N ARG A 82 -0.32 -23.49 8.25
CA ARG A 82 -0.35 -22.45 9.30
C ARG A 82 -0.57 -21.04 8.75
N ASN A 83 -0.14 -20.75 7.52
CA ASN A 83 -0.23 -19.43 6.90
C ASN A 83 -1.68 -19.10 6.47
N LEU A 84 -2.52 -20.11 6.29
CA LEU A 84 -3.93 -19.93 5.94
C LEU A 84 -4.81 -19.62 7.16
N VAL A 85 -4.32 -19.93 8.37
CA VAL A 85 -5.03 -19.69 9.63
C VAL A 85 -5.22 -18.19 9.84
N GLY A 86 -6.46 -17.76 10.06
CA GLY A 86 -6.80 -16.35 10.23
C GLY A 86 -6.83 -15.55 8.92
N VAL A 87 -6.59 -16.20 7.78
CA VAL A 87 -6.70 -15.60 6.45
C VAL A 87 -7.91 -16.12 5.69
N SER A 88 -7.97 -17.43 5.44
CA SER A 88 -9.09 -18.07 4.71
C SER A 88 -9.81 -19.12 5.55
N HIS A 89 -9.11 -19.73 6.51
CA HIS A 89 -9.62 -20.81 7.34
C HIS A 89 -9.38 -20.51 8.82
N THR A 90 -10.25 -21.05 9.66
CA THR A 90 -10.02 -21.11 11.11
C THR A 90 -9.03 -22.24 11.44
N GLU A 91 -8.41 -22.18 12.62
CA GLU A 91 -7.43 -23.20 13.04
C GLU A 91 -8.04 -24.62 13.05
N ALA A 92 -9.31 -24.74 13.45
CA ALA A 92 -10.03 -26.01 13.44
C ALA A 92 -10.26 -26.54 12.01
N GLU A 93 -10.65 -25.67 11.06
CA GLU A 93 -10.84 -26.05 9.66
C GLU A 93 -9.52 -26.49 9.00
N VAL A 94 -8.39 -25.84 9.32
CA VAL A 94 -7.08 -26.21 8.76
C VAL A 94 -6.62 -27.58 9.23
N LYS A 95 -6.86 -27.95 10.49
CA LYS A 95 -6.53 -29.28 11.01
C LYS A 95 -7.32 -30.36 10.26
N VAL A 96 -8.61 -30.14 10.04
CA VAL A 96 -9.45 -31.04 9.23
C VAL A 96 -8.96 -31.10 7.78
N HIS A 97 -8.58 -29.97 7.17
CA HIS A 97 -8.08 -29.93 5.79
C HIS A 97 -6.70 -30.56 5.59
N ALA A 98 -5.90 -30.67 6.66
CA ALA A 98 -4.63 -31.39 6.67
C ALA A 98 -4.83 -32.91 6.77
N GLU A 99 -5.93 -33.35 7.38
CA GLU A 99 -6.27 -34.76 7.56
C GLU A 99 -7.15 -35.31 6.41
N GLU A 100 -7.94 -34.46 5.75
CA GLU A 100 -8.87 -34.85 4.69
C GLU A 100 -8.36 -34.60 3.25
N VAL A 101 -8.50 -35.64 2.41
CA VAL A 101 -8.39 -35.60 0.95
C VAL A 101 -9.72 -36.04 0.32
N ARG A 102 -10.74 -35.18 0.29
CA ARG A 102 -11.80 -35.29 -0.72
C ARG A 102 -12.57 -33.98 -0.97
N ALA A 103 -13.02 -33.84 -2.21
CA ALA A 103 -13.54 -32.65 -2.85
C ALA A 103 -15.00 -32.35 -2.46
N THR A 104 -15.28 -31.08 -2.16
CA THR A 104 -16.62 -30.52 -2.31
C THR A 104 -16.74 -30.02 -3.75
N ASP A 105 -17.73 -30.52 -4.47
CA ASP A 105 -17.96 -30.20 -5.88
C ASP A 105 -18.38 -28.73 -6.03
N LEU A 106 -17.49 -27.87 -6.54
CA LEU A 106 -17.78 -26.46 -6.87
C LEU A 106 -18.67 -26.30 -8.13
N CYS A 107 -19.31 -27.36 -8.61
CA CYS A 107 -20.09 -27.33 -9.85
C CYS A 107 -21.53 -26.85 -9.63
N THR A 108 -21.72 -25.70 -9.01
CA THR A 108 -23.00 -25.00 -9.11
C THR A 108 -22.76 -23.49 -9.20
N SER A 109 -22.68 -23.01 -10.45
CA SER A 109 -22.78 -21.61 -10.90
C SER A 109 -21.54 -20.70 -10.96
N ALA A 110 -20.31 -21.21 -10.83
CA ALA A 110 -19.12 -20.39 -11.10
C ALA A 110 -18.65 -20.52 -12.57
N THR A 111 -18.76 -19.45 -13.35
CA THR A 111 -18.19 -19.34 -14.70
C THR A 111 -16.67 -19.62 -14.66
N MET A 112 -16.09 -20.24 -15.71
CA MET A 112 -14.63 -20.50 -15.78
C MET A 112 -13.77 -19.24 -15.53
N SER A 113 -14.27 -18.08 -15.95
CA SER A 113 -13.63 -16.78 -15.70
C SER A 113 -13.60 -16.39 -14.21
N GLN A 114 -14.57 -16.82 -13.41
CA GLN A 114 -14.62 -16.57 -11.98
C GLN A 114 -13.63 -17.46 -11.23
N VAL A 115 -13.56 -18.75 -11.61
CA VAL A 115 -12.56 -19.69 -11.10
C VAL A 115 -11.15 -19.18 -11.34
N ALA A 116 -10.87 -18.68 -12.55
CA ALA A 116 -9.58 -18.08 -12.89
C ALA A 116 -9.25 -16.86 -12.01
N LYS A 117 -10.23 -15.98 -11.74
CA LYS A 117 -10.03 -14.82 -10.85
C LYS A 117 -9.71 -15.23 -9.41
N ASP A 118 -10.40 -16.25 -8.88
CA ASP A 118 -10.21 -16.71 -7.51
C ASP A 118 -8.84 -17.39 -7.33
N VAL A 119 -8.42 -18.22 -8.29
CA VAL A 119 -7.06 -18.80 -8.29
C VAL A 119 -5.99 -17.72 -8.40
N CYS A 120 -6.13 -16.75 -9.32
CA CYS A 120 -5.17 -15.64 -9.44
C CYS A 120 -5.10 -14.80 -8.16
N THR A 121 -6.23 -14.59 -7.48
CA THR A 121 -6.27 -13.86 -6.21
C THR A 121 -5.59 -14.65 -5.08
N PHE A 122 -5.81 -15.96 -5.02
CA PHE A 122 -5.09 -16.85 -4.10
C PHE A 122 -3.58 -16.83 -4.37
N LEU A 123 -3.15 -17.03 -5.61
CA LEU A 123 -1.74 -17.02 -5.98
C LEU A 123 -1.09 -15.67 -5.65
N ARG A 124 -1.75 -14.55 -5.94
CA ARG A 124 -1.24 -13.23 -5.55
C ARG A 124 -1.00 -13.11 -4.05
N TRP A 125 -1.92 -13.64 -3.25
CA TRP A 125 -1.76 -13.67 -1.79
C TRP A 125 -0.58 -14.55 -1.37
N THR A 126 -0.35 -15.69 -2.02
CA THR A 126 0.80 -16.55 -1.70
C THR A 126 2.15 -15.89 -2.00
N THR A 127 2.21 -15.01 -3.01
CA THR A 127 3.42 -14.25 -3.34
C THR A 127 3.65 -13.07 -2.40
N GLU A 128 2.59 -12.39 -1.98
CA GLU A 128 2.68 -11.15 -1.17
C GLU A 128 1.66 -11.15 -0.01
N PRO A 129 1.86 -11.98 1.04
CA PRO A 129 0.91 -12.08 2.15
C PRO A 129 0.79 -10.78 2.98
N GLU A 130 1.85 -9.97 3.01
CA GLU A 130 1.97 -8.69 3.73
C GLU A 130 1.41 -7.48 2.97
N HIS A 131 0.89 -7.69 1.76
CA HIS A 131 0.37 -6.63 0.88
C HIS A 131 -0.63 -5.68 1.60
N ASP A 132 -1.49 -6.23 2.46
CA ASP A 132 -2.49 -5.44 3.19
C ASP A 132 -1.89 -4.61 4.32
N GLN A 133 -0.92 -5.17 5.04
CA GLN A 133 -0.20 -4.44 6.10
C GLN A 133 0.63 -3.33 5.48
N ARG A 134 1.28 -3.57 4.34
CA ARG A 134 2.02 -2.56 3.58
C ARG A 134 1.11 -1.40 3.16
N LYS A 135 -0.07 -1.66 2.59
CA LYS A 135 -1.02 -0.60 2.20
C LYS A 135 -1.57 0.15 3.41
N ARG A 136 -1.86 -0.54 4.52
CA ARG A 136 -2.31 0.09 5.77
C ARG A 136 -1.24 0.97 6.41
N MET A 137 0.00 0.49 6.50
CA MET A 137 1.13 1.25 7.02
C MET A 137 1.46 2.43 6.11
N GLY A 138 1.42 2.24 4.79
CA GLY A 138 1.57 3.29 3.80
C GLY A 138 0.52 4.39 3.96
N LEU A 139 -0.76 4.02 4.15
CA LEU A 139 -1.82 5.00 4.40
C LEU A 139 -1.61 5.74 5.73
N LYS A 140 -1.25 5.04 6.82
CA LYS A 140 -0.93 5.68 8.10
C LYS A 140 0.23 6.68 7.94
N LEU A 141 1.27 6.31 7.20
CA LEU A 141 2.42 7.17 6.94
C LEU A 141 2.01 8.42 6.13
N LEU A 142 1.20 8.24 5.07
CA LEU A 142 0.68 9.35 4.28
C LEU A 142 -0.14 10.31 5.16
N MET A 143 -1.01 9.79 6.03
CA MET A 143 -1.79 10.61 6.96
C MET A 143 -0.91 11.38 7.96
N TRP A 144 0.10 10.73 8.56
CA TRP A 144 1.05 11.42 9.45
C TRP A 144 1.88 12.47 8.70
N SER A 145 2.31 12.18 7.47
CA SER A 145 3.06 13.13 6.65
C SER A 145 2.22 14.36 6.30
N ALA A 146 0.93 14.20 6.03
CA ALA A 146 0.00 15.29 5.73
C ALA A 146 -0.22 16.24 6.92
N ILE A 147 0.01 15.80 8.16
CA ILE A 147 -0.11 16.63 9.37
C ILE A 147 1.26 17.24 9.75
N LEU A 148 2.31 16.43 9.73
CA LEU A 148 3.65 16.85 10.14
C LEU A 148 4.28 17.84 9.17
N VAL A 149 4.08 17.68 7.86
CA VAL A 149 4.68 18.57 6.85
C VAL A 149 4.15 20.01 6.98
N PRO A 150 2.82 20.27 7.07
CA PRO A 150 2.31 21.62 7.33
C PRO A 150 2.76 22.19 8.67
N LEU A 151 2.80 21.36 9.73
CA LEU A 151 3.25 21.81 11.06
C LEU A 151 4.71 22.29 11.03
N VAL A 152 5.61 21.49 10.45
CA VAL A 152 7.03 21.84 10.29
C VAL A 152 7.19 23.04 9.37
N TYR A 153 6.42 23.10 8.27
CA TYR A 153 6.41 24.25 7.36
C TYR A 153 5.97 25.53 8.07
N TYR A 154 4.92 25.47 8.89
CA TYR A 154 4.45 26.57 9.71
C TYR A 154 5.53 27.00 10.72
N MET A 155 6.07 26.07 11.52
CA MET A 155 7.14 26.36 12.48
C MET A 155 8.36 27.01 11.81
N LYS A 156 8.77 26.51 10.64
CA LYS A 156 9.84 27.10 9.83
C LYS A 156 9.50 28.52 9.38
N ARG A 157 8.27 28.75 8.91
CA ARG A 157 7.80 30.09 8.51
C ARG A 157 7.81 31.07 9.68
N HIS A 158 7.40 30.64 10.88
CA HIS A 158 7.43 31.47 12.09
C HIS A 158 8.84 31.87 12.49
N ARG A 159 9.80 30.92 12.48
CA ARG A 159 11.23 31.20 12.76
C ARG A 159 11.84 32.13 11.72
N CYS A 160 11.56 31.91 10.43
CA CYS A 160 12.07 32.74 9.35
C CYS A 160 11.40 34.12 9.23
N SER A 161 10.26 34.36 9.90
CA SER A 161 9.58 35.66 9.89
C SER A 161 10.48 36.78 10.41
N VAL A 162 11.22 36.52 11.50
CA VAL A 162 12.12 37.50 12.14
C VAL A 162 13.29 37.85 11.23
N LEU A 163 13.89 36.87 10.55
CA LEU A 163 15.00 37.11 9.61
C LEU A 163 14.54 37.89 8.39
N LYS A 164 13.32 37.62 7.92
CA LYS A 164 12.74 38.22 6.72
C LYS A 164 12.20 39.63 6.95
N SER A 165 11.90 40.00 8.20
CA SER A 165 11.47 41.35 8.58
C SER A 165 12.63 42.32 8.85
N ARG A 166 13.89 41.85 8.86
CA ARG A 166 15.05 42.73 9.05
C ARG A 166 15.26 43.59 7.80
N LYS A 167 14.92 44.88 7.90
CA LYS A 167 15.45 45.92 7.00
C LYS A 167 16.93 46.13 7.33
N ILE A 168 17.79 46.00 6.33
CA ILE A 168 19.21 46.32 6.45
C ILE A 168 19.35 47.77 6.01
N ASP A 169 19.38 48.69 6.96
CA ASP A 169 19.70 50.08 6.69
C ASP A 169 21.22 50.21 6.58
N SER A 170 21.72 50.65 5.43
CA SER A 170 23.15 50.79 5.12
C SER A 170 23.80 52.03 5.78
N ILE A 171 23.44 52.36 7.02
CA ILE A 171 23.78 53.63 7.66
C ILE A 171 24.77 53.38 8.81
N GLN A 172 26.08 53.40 8.53
CA GLN A 172 27.15 53.73 9.50
C GLN A 172 28.53 54.03 8.84
N THR A 173 28.81 53.59 7.61
CA THR A 173 30.17 53.73 7.03
C THR A 173 30.53 55.16 6.61
N THR A 174 29.55 56.04 6.39
CA THR A 174 29.79 57.45 6.06
C THR A 174 30.10 58.31 7.29
N LYS A 175 29.52 58.00 8.47
CA LYS A 175 29.69 58.81 9.68
C LYS A 175 31.09 58.64 10.32
N ILE A 176 31.64 57.42 10.28
CA ILE A 176 32.99 57.13 10.79
C ILE A 176 34.08 57.68 9.85
N ARG A 177 33.83 57.67 8.52
CA ARG A 177 34.78 58.24 7.55
C ARG A 177 34.90 59.76 7.68
N GLN A 178 33.82 60.50 7.97
CA GLN A 178 33.89 61.95 8.16
C GLN A 178 34.52 62.35 9.51
N HIS A 179 34.26 61.61 10.58
CA HIS A 179 34.87 61.90 11.89
C HIS A 179 36.40 61.67 11.89
N ASN A 180 36.88 60.66 11.16
CA ASN A 180 38.31 60.40 11.00
C ASN A 180 39.01 61.38 10.03
N PHE A 181 38.27 62.02 9.13
CA PHE A 181 38.84 63.02 8.21
C PHE A 181 39.08 64.37 8.90
N ILE A 182 38.19 64.80 9.80
CA ILE A 182 38.33 66.07 10.54
C ILE A 182 39.51 66.01 11.53
N HIS A 183 39.71 64.89 12.23
CA HIS A 183 40.85 64.71 13.12
C HIS A 183 42.21 64.72 12.41
N CYS A 184 42.27 64.32 11.13
CA CYS A 184 43.51 64.34 10.36
C CYS A 184 43.87 65.73 9.80
N PHE A 185 42.90 66.64 9.67
CA PHE A 185 43.12 68.00 9.15
C PHE A 185 43.54 69.02 10.22
N GLN A 186 43.33 68.74 11.51
CA GLN A 186 43.76 69.59 12.62
C GLN A 186 45.17 69.26 13.16
N SER A 187 45.87 68.27 12.58
CA SER A 187 47.23 67.85 12.99
C SER A 187 48.32 68.19 11.96
N LEU A 188 48.03 69.09 11.02
CA LEU A 188 48.94 69.72 10.05
C LEU A 188 48.95 71.23 10.30
#